data_AF-A0A944MHZ4-F1
#
_entry.id   AF-A0A944MHZ4-F1
#
_cell.length_a   1.000
_cell.length_b   1.000
_cell.length_c   1.000
_cell.angle_alpha   90.00
_cell.angle_beta   90.00
_cell.angle_gamma   90.00
#
_symmetry.space_group_name_H-M   'P 1'
#
loop_
_entity.id
_entity.type
_entity.pdbx_description
1 polymer ?
#
loop_
_entity_poly.entity_id
_entity_poly.type
_entity_poly.pdbx_seq_one_letter_code
_entity_poly.pdbx_strand_id
1 'polypeptide(L)'
;MRSLQAVFTTITLGIILSACGGGGSVSESDQLGDAQGTAVSNGSESTTPTTNDTTTDSGQATTTPAPSTPTSGSQTIVRADTGIRGAANLAAVTVSGSDVLLGWFQPNDIPSGGYDIIIDGVNTKAEHRTVNTTLTIGGLDLSVQHCFVVRARYTQALPTELYDSNSQCTDGPQGENQAPVISGNPADSVAVGDTYAFTPSATDNDNDELTFSIANLPAWADFDTQTGTLSGTPAAGDEGDYNNITISVSDGAGEANLAAFSIAVTADAATAATGSMSLRWVAPTTRTDGSPLNLADIKGYCIYIGTTRNNLEMVVDLTEGDRTDYILDNLELGDYYVAVSVYDQQDVMSSYSNVVMKSVVN
;
A
#
# COMPACT_ATOMS: atom_id res chain seq x y z
N MET A 1 7.10 5.68 52.88
CA MET A 1 7.73 5.00 54.03
C MET A 1 7.57 3.49 53.88
N ARG A 2 8.64 2.82 53.48
CA ARG A 2 9.03 1.43 53.80
C ARG A 2 10.34 1.18 53.05
N SER A 3 11.44 1.59 53.68
CA SER A 3 12.79 1.23 53.25
C SER A 3 12.97 -0.25 53.58
N LEU A 4 13.13 -1.09 52.57
CA LEU A 4 13.67 -2.43 52.73
C LEU A 4 15.19 -2.31 52.63
N GLN A 5 15.87 -2.29 53.78
CA GLN A 5 17.30 -2.56 53.83
C GLN A 5 17.50 -4.03 53.41
N ALA A 6 18.01 -4.25 52.21
CA ALA A 6 18.56 -5.54 51.84
C ALA A 6 19.79 -5.82 52.72
N VAL A 7 19.73 -6.93 53.45
CA VAL A 7 20.81 -7.43 54.30
C VAL A 7 22.05 -7.65 53.43
N PHE A 8 23.13 -6.94 53.74
CA PHE A 8 24.42 -7.07 53.05
C PHE A 8 25.11 -8.35 53.54
N THR A 9 25.14 -9.38 52.70
CA THR A 9 26.02 -10.54 52.93
C THR A 9 27.41 -10.17 52.43
N THR A 10 28.35 -10.01 53.36
CA THR A 10 29.77 -9.74 53.05
C THR A 10 30.35 -10.90 52.24
N ILE A 11 30.82 -10.64 51.02
CA ILE A 11 31.64 -11.58 50.25
C ILE A 11 32.99 -11.66 50.96
N THR A 12 33.35 -12.83 51.47
CA THR A 12 34.59 -13.07 52.21
C THR A 12 35.56 -13.80 51.28
N LEU A 13 36.62 -13.12 50.86
CA LEU A 13 37.65 -13.73 50.03
C LEU A 13 38.45 -14.76 50.86
N GLY A 14 38.30 -16.05 50.53
CA GLY A 14 39.30 -17.07 50.82
C GLY A 14 39.96 -17.44 49.49
N ILE A 15 41.28 -17.34 49.38
CA ILE A 15 41.98 -17.52 48.09
C ILE A 15 43.10 -18.55 48.18
N ILE A 16 43.14 -19.43 47.18
CA ILE A 16 44.31 -20.20 46.71
C ILE A 16 44.65 -19.61 45.34
N LEU A 17 45.90 -19.22 45.04
CA LEU A 17 46.33 -18.73 43.71
C LEU A 17 47.09 -19.86 43.02
N SER A 18 46.85 -20.04 41.74
CA SER A 18 47.68 -20.88 40.87
C SER A 18 47.97 -20.13 39.57
N ALA A 19 49.18 -20.32 39.03
CA ALA A 19 49.67 -19.64 37.83
C ALA A 19 49.04 -20.21 36.54
N CYS A 20 48.98 -19.32 35.54
CA CYS A 20 48.34 -19.44 34.23
C CYS A 20 48.71 -20.67 33.39
N GLY A 21 47.72 -21.16 32.63
CA GLY A 21 47.91 -22.07 31.49
C GLY A 21 46.71 -22.01 30.54
N GLY A 22 46.75 -21.08 29.58
CA GLY A 22 45.84 -21.07 28.44
C GLY A 22 46.17 -22.19 27.43
N GLY A 23 45.17 -22.59 26.64
CA GLY A 23 45.40 -23.43 25.46
C GLY A 23 44.16 -24.15 24.96
N GLY A 24 43.66 -23.70 23.81
CA GLY A 24 43.25 -24.60 22.72
C GLY A 24 41.77 -24.96 22.62
N SER A 25 41.01 -24.16 21.86
CA SER A 25 39.89 -24.69 21.08
C SER A 25 40.45 -25.42 19.86
N VAL A 26 40.31 -26.75 19.84
CA VAL A 26 40.52 -27.58 18.65
C VAL A 26 39.26 -27.54 17.79
N SER A 27 39.45 -27.20 16.52
CA SER A 27 38.51 -27.41 15.43
C SER A 27 38.46 -28.89 15.06
N GLU A 28 37.26 -29.48 14.99
CA GLU A 28 37.01 -30.68 14.21
C GLU A 28 35.94 -30.37 13.16
N SER A 29 36.41 -30.30 11.92
CA SER A 29 35.65 -30.59 10.72
C SER A 29 35.38 -32.09 10.64
N ASP A 30 34.15 -32.49 10.33
CA ASP A 30 33.96 -33.70 9.53
C ASP A 30 32.84 -33.53 8.51
N GLN A 31 33.19 -33.91 7.29
CA GLN A 31 32.37 -33.99 6.08
C GLN A 31 31.83 -35.42 5.94
N LEU A 32 31.13 -35.66 4.82
CA LEU A 32 30.52 -36.91 4.32
C LEU A 32 28.99 -36.96 4.55
N GLY A 33 28.14 -37.14 3.56
CA GLY A 33 28.36 -37.42 2.14
C GLY A 33 27.06 -37.94 1.50
N ASP A 34 26.90 -37.58 0.23
CA ASP A 34 26.24 -38.30 -0.87
C ASP A 34 24.73 -38.65 -0.87
N ALA A 35 24.11 -38.27 -2.00
CA ALA A 35 23.57 -39.18 -3.03
C ALA A 35 22.21 -38.74 -3.61
N GLN A 36 22.33 -38.12 -4.79
CA GLN A 36 21.56 -38.33 -6.03
C GLN A 36 20.46 -39.42 -6.04
N GLY A 37 19.31 -39.06 -6.63
CA GLY A 37 18.28 -39.99 -7.09
C GLY A 37 17.35 -39.32 -8.12
N THR A 38 17.54 -39.68 -9.38
CA THR A 38 16.94 -39.17 -10.61
C THR A 38 15.52 -39.67 -10.89
N ALA A 39 14.75 -38.80 -11.58
CA ALA A 39 13.75 -39.02 -12.65
C ALA A 39 12.64 -40.07 -12.49
N VAL A 40 11.41 -39.73 -12.90
CA VAL A 40 10.73 -40.29 -14.09
C VAL A 40 9.48 -39.47 -14.42
N SER A 41 9.35 -39.19 -15.71
CA SER A 41 8.24 -38.62 -16.47
C SER A 41 6.94 -39.44 -16.40
N ASN A 42 5.80 -38.79 -16.58
CA ASN A 42 4.85 -39.25 -17.59
C ASN A 42 3.89 -38.15 -18.02
N GLY A 43 3.92 -37.83 -19.31
CA GLY A 43 2.83 -37.17 -20.00
C GLY A 43 1.75 -38.18 -20.39
N SER A 44 0.54 -37.69 -20.60
CA SER A 44 -0.48 -38.33 -21.43
C SER A 44 -1.50 -37.27 -21.81
N GLU A 45 -1.42 -36.82 -23.06
CA GLU A 45 -2.55 -36.28 -23.83
C GLU A 45 -3.65 -37.35 -24.00
N SER A 46 -4.69 -36.98 -24.77
CA SER A 46 -5.82 -37.79 -25.28
C SER A 46 -7.13 -37.46 -24.53
N THR A 47 -8.26 -37.07 -25.15
CA THR A 47 -8.71 -37.02 -26.55
C THR A 47 -10.10 -36.37 -26.57
N THR A 48 -10.36 -35.44 -27.49
CA THR A 48 -11.67 -35.36 -28.19
C THR A 48 -11.72 -36.53 -29.18
N PRO A 49 -12.89 -37.14 -29.50
CA PRO A 49 -13.86 -36.61 -30.48
C PRO A 49 -15.31 -37.06 -30.12
N THR A 50 -16.45 -36.80 -30.78
CA THR A 50 -16.85 -36.81 -32.20
C THR A 50 -18.24 -36.17 -32.34
N THR A 51 -18.45 -35.59 -33.52
CA THR A 51 -19.71 -35.25 -34.20
C THR A 51 -20.57 -36.47 -34.60
N ASN A 52 -21.90 -36.28 -34.66
CA ASN A 52 -22.89 -36.89 -35.57
C ASN A 52 -24.21 -36.11 -35.34
N ASP A 53 -24.71 -35.28 -36.24
CA ASP A 53 -25.42 -35.56 -37.51
C ASP A 53 -26.56 -36.60 -37.40
N THR A 54 -27.80 -36.13 -37.47
CA THR A 54 -28.90 -36.72 -38.26
C THR A 54 -30.09 -35.76 -38.38
N THR A 55 -30.15 -35.11 -39.53
CA THR A 55 -31.29 -34.79 -40.41
C THR A 55 -32.77 -34.82 -39.96
N THR A 56 -33.44 -33.71 -40.35
CA THR A 56 -34.77 -33.54 -41.00
C THR A 56 -36.07 -33.73 -40.21
N ASP A 57 -36.83 -32.63 -40.05
CA ASP A 57 -38.21 -32.54 -40.56
C ASP A 57 -38.63 -31.07 -40.86
N SER A 58 -39.45 -30.99 -41.89
CA SER A 58 -40.08 -29.95 -42.69
C SER A 58 -41.01 -29.02 -41.92
N GLY A 59 -41.12 -27.75 -42.35
CA GLY A 59 -42.28 -26.93 -41.97
C GLY A 59 -42.20 -25.42 -42.24
N GLN A 60 -42.45 -25.03 -43.49
CA GLN A 60 -43.22 -23.81 -43.84
C GLN A 60 -42.56 -22.43 -43.66
N ALA A 61 -41.75 -22.03 -44.65
CA ALA A 61 -41.41 -20.63 -44.92
C ALA A 61 -42.50 -19.99 -45.80
N THR A 62 -43.24 -19.03 -45.23
CA THR A 62 -44.14 -18.13 -45.96
C THR A 62 -43.32 -17.08 -46.71
N THR A 63 -43.53 -17.02 -48.02
CA THR A 63 -42.92 -16.06 -48.94
C THR A 63 -43.55 -14.67 -48.77
N THR A 64 -42.77 -13.69 -48.34
CA THR A 64 -43.12 -12.27 -48.45
C THR A 64 -42.39 -11.69 -49.67
N PRO A 65 -43.05 -10.99 -50.61
CA PRO A 65 -42.39 -10.50 -51.81
C PRO A 65 -41.48 -9.31 -51.53
N ALA A 66 -40.40 -9.24 -52.30
CA ALA A 66 -39.43 -8.15 -52.33
C ALA A 66 -40.09 -6.78 -52.53
N PRO A 67 -39.55 -5.70 -51.94
CA PRO A 67 -40.06 -4.36 -52.16
C PRO A 67 -39.78 -3.95 -53.61
N SER A 68 -40.86 -3.67 -54.34
CA SER A 68 -40.80 -3.01 -55.64
C SER A 68 -40.18 -1.62 -55.50
N THR A 69 -39.20 -1.33 -56.35
CA THR A 69 -38.65 -0.01 -56.62
C THR A 69 -39.78 1.01 -56.86
N PRO A 70 -39.85 2.13 -56.12
CA PRO A 70 -40.75 3.21 -56.50
C PRO A 70 -40.21 3.87 -57.77
N THR A 71 -41.02 3.81 -58.82
CA THR A 71 -40.87 4.58 -60.05
C THR A 71 -40.72 6.07 -59.70
N SER A 72 -39.71 6.72 -60.29
CA SER A 72 -39.53 8.17 -60.26
C SER A 72 -40.72 8.86 -60.94
N GLY A 73 -41.76 9.14 -60.14
CA GLY A 73 -42.74 10.14 -60.45
C GLY A 73 -42.26 11.46 -59.85
N SER A 74 -41.88 12.41 -60.69
CA SER A 74 -41.71 13.81 -60.30
C SER A 74 -43.08 14.33 -59.83
N GLN A 75 -43.37 14.14 -58.55
CA GLN A 75 -44.56 14.64 -57.88
C GLN A 75 -44.09 15.85 -57.06
N THR A 76 -44.30 17.05 -57.60
CA THR A 76 -44.17 18.28 -56.84
C THR A 76 -45.22 18.26 -55.74
N ILE A 77 -44.85 17.88 -54.52
CA ILE A 77 -45.72 18.08 -53.36
C ILE A 77 -45.71 19.58 -53.05
N VAL A 78 -46.66 20.32 -53.63
CA VAL A 78 -47.05 21.63 -53.11
C VAL A 78 -47.87 21.35 -51.85
N ARG A 79 -47.22 21.26 -50.69
CA ARG A 79 -47.94 21.35 -49.40
C ARG A 79 -48.43 22.79 -49.26
N ALA A 80 -49.65 22.97 -48.79
CA ALA A 80 -50.23 24.28 -48.56
C ALA A 80 -49.29 25.11 -47.68
N ASP A 81 -48.94 26.31 -48.14
CA ASP A 81 -48.45 27.39 -47.28
C ASP A 81 -49.57 27.67 -46.28
N THR A 82 -49.45 27.11 -45.08
CA THR A 82 -50.47 27.30 -44.03
C THR A 82 -50.40 28.70 -43.43
N GLY A 83 -49.36 29.48 -43.79
CA GLY A 83 -49.03 30.76 -43.21
C GLY A 83 -48.47 30.65 -41.78
N ILE A 84 -48.28 29.43 -41.27
CA ILE A 84 -47.82 29.17 -39.91
C ILE A 84 -46.31 28.99 -39.98
N ARG A 85 -45.59 30.09 -39.80
CA ARG A 85 -44.12 30.10 -39.66
C ARG A 85 -43.73 29.72 -38.24
N GLY A 86 -42.70 28.90 -38.10
CA GLY A 86 -42.18 28.53 -36.79
C GLY A 86 -40.74 28.04 -36.80
N ALA A 87 -40.18 27.93 -35.60
CA ALA A 87 -38.83 27.43 -35.36
C ALA A 87 -38.72 25.93 -35.64
N ALA A 88 -37.50 25.51 -35.98
CA ALA A 88 -37.11 24.12 -35.97
C ALA A 88 -36.98 23.60 -34.52
N ASN A 89 -36.99 22.29 -34.34
CA ASN A 89 -36.62 21.66 -33.09
C ASN A 89 -35.32 20.88 -33.30
N LEU A 90 -34.25 21.33 -32.65
CA LEU A 90 -32.93 20.68 -32.68
C LEU A 90 -33.02 19.42 -31.83
N ALA A 91 -32.98 18.27 -32.50
CA ALA A 91 -33.26 16.97 -31.91
C ALA A 91 -31.99 16.24 -31.48
N ALA A 92 -30.87 16.45 -32.18
CA ALA A 92 -29.59 15.82 -31.88
C ALA A 92 -28.40 16.73 -32.22
N VAL A 93 -27.41 16.72 -31.34
CA VAL A 93 -26.04 17.19 -31.53
C VAL A 93 -25.14 16.04 -31.13
N THR A 94 -24.40 15.46 -32.07
CA THR A 94 -23.57 14.27 -31.81
C THR A 94 -22.17 14.46 -32.36
N VAL A 95 -21.16 14.15 -31.56
CA VAL A 95 -19.76 14.15 -32.01
C VAL A 95 -19.44 12.82 -32.68
N SER A 96 -18.83 12.87 -33.86
CA SER A 96 -18.39 11.71 -34.63
C SER A 96 -16.99 11.97 -35.19
N GLY A 97 -15.96 11.51 -34.46
CA GLY A 97 -14.57 11.83 -34.80
C GLY A 97 -14.28 13.31 -34.59
N SER A 98 -13.80 14.01 -35.62
CA SER A 98 -13.52 15.46 -35.59
C SER A 98 -14.72 16.34 -35.91
N ASP A 99 -15.88 15.73 -36.19
CA ASP A 99 -17.04 16.41 -36.75
C ASP A 99 -18.23 16.35 -35.78
N VAL A 100 -19.08 17.38 -35.85
CA VAL A 100 -20.36 17.44 -35.14
C VAL A 100 -21.49 17.22 -36.14
N LEU A 101 -22.30 16.20 -35.92
CA LEU A 101 -23.51 15.91 -36.67
C LEU A 101 -24.73 16.52 -35.96
N LEU A 102 -25.42 17.41 -36.66
CA LEU A 102 -26.66 18.03 -36.23
C LEU A 102 -27.86 17.38 -36.92
N GLY A 103 -28.93 17.14 -36.17
CA GLY A 103 -30.21 16.67 -36.69
C GLY A 103 -31.38 17.41 -36.05
N TRP A 104 -32.31 17.89 -36.87
CA TRP A 104 -33.51 18.60 -36.40
C TRP A 104 -34.75 18.18 -37.17
N PHE A 105 -35.91 18.60 -36.70
CA PHE A 105 -37.15 18.49 -37.46
C PHE A 105 -37.89 19.84 -37.49
N GLN A 106 -38.64 20.04 -38.57
CA GLN A 106 -39.44 21.26 -38.78
C GLN A 106 -40.93 20.90 -38.66
N PRO A 107 -41.59 21.30 -37.57
CA PRO A 107 -43.00 20.92 -37.33
C PRO A 107 -44.00 21.78 -38.13
N ASN A 108 -43.59 22.98 -38.55
CA ASN A 108 -44.43 23.95 -39.25
C ASN A 108 -44.05 24.03 -40.74
N ASP A 109 -44.44 25.12 -41.42
CA ASP A 109 -44.09 25.34 -42.82
C ASP A 109 -42.57 25.19 -43.06
N ILE A 110 -42.22 24.64 -44.22
CA ILE A 110 -40.82 24.47 -44.62
C ILE A 110 -40.24 25.87 -44.91
N PRO A 111 -39.14 26.27 -44.25
CA PRO A 111 -38.57 27.60 -44.43
C PRO A 111 -38.05 27.79 -45.87
N SER A 112 -38.65 28.74 -46.60
CA SER A 112 -38.32 28.99 -48.01
C SER A 112 -36.88 29.46 -48.26
N GLY A 113 -36.19 29.94 -47.22
CA GLY A 113 -34.79 30.34 -47.22
C GLY A 113 -33.83 29.35 -46.56
N GLY A 114 -34.30 28.16 -46.15
CA GLY A 114 -33.52 27.14 -45.45
C GLY A 114 -33.26 27.45 -43.97
N TYR A 115 -32.12 26.97 -43.47
CA TYR A 115 -31.70 27.07 -42.07
C TYR A 115 -30.30 27.69 -41.97
N ASP A 116 -30.13 28.64 -41.05
CA ASP A 116 -28.82 29.11 -40.61
C ASP A 116 -28.43 28.41 -39.30
N ILE A 117 -27.15 28.07 -39.14
CA ILE A 117 -26.63 27.52 -37.89
C ILE A 117 -25.99 28.63 -37.06
N ILE A 118 -26.30 28.64 -35.77
CA ILE A 118 -25.71 29.52 -34.78
C ILE A 118 -24.83 28.64 -33.89
N ILE A 119 -23.55 28.98 -33.78
CA ILE A 119 -22.57 28.28 -32.94
C ILE A 119 -22.10 29.29 -31.89
N ASP A 120 -22.23 28.96 -30.60
CA ASP A 120 -21.85 29.80 -29.46
C ASP A 120 -22.44 31.22 -29.52
N GLY A 121 -23.68 31.31 -29.99
CA GLY A 121 -24.40 32.57 -30.17
C GLY A 121 -24.03 33.36 -31.43
N VAL A 122 -23.07 32.89 -32.23
CA VAL A 122 -22.66 33.52 -33.49
C VAL A 122 -23.38 32.88 -34.67
N ASN A 123 -24.17 33.65 -35.40
CA ASN A 123 -24.82 33.18 -36.63
C ASN A 123 -23.79 33.08 -37.76
N THR A 124 -23.56 31.86 -38.24
CA THR A 124 -22.57 31.51 -39.27
C THR A 124 -23.03 31.88 -40.69
N LYS A 125 -24.30 32.29 -40.84
CA LYS A 125 -24.91 32.77 -42.08
C LYS A 125 -24.68 31.79 -43.23
N ALA A 126 -23.99 32.23 -44.28
CA ALA A 126 -23.84 31.46 -45.52
C ALA A 126 -22.87 30.27 -45.37
N GLU A 127 -22.01 30.27 -44.36
CA GLU A 127 -20.98 29.25 -44.17
C GLU A 127 -21.58 27.86 -43.89
N HIS A 128 -22.60 27.80 -43.04
CA HIS A 128 -23.29 26.56 -42.68
C HIS A 128 -24.79 26.57 -43.04
N ARG A 129 -25.20 27.42 -44.00
CA ARG A 129 -26.59 27.43 -44.45
C ARG A 129 -26.93 26.14 -45.19
N THR A 130 -28.08 25.56 -44.87
CA THR A 130 -28.57 24.35 -45.54
C THR A 130 -30.10 24.37 -45.71
N VAL A 131 -30.61 23.59 -46.65
CA VAL A 131 -32.05 23.31 -46.79
C VAL A 131 -32.45 21.94 -46.23
N ASN A 132 -31.45 21.12 -45.89
CA ASN A 132 -31.66 19.81 -45.27
C ASN A 132 -31.97 19.97 -43.78
N THR A 133 -32.42 18.90 -43.14
CA THR A 133 -32.67 18.84 -41.68
C THR A 133 -31.53 18.17 -40.92
N THR A 134 -30.39 17.97 -41.57
CA THR A 134 -29.16 17.43 -41.00
C THR A 134 -27.96 18.20 -41.56
N LEU A 135 -26.92 18.37 -40.75
CA LEU A 135 -25.66 19.00 -41.17
C LEU A 135 -24.47 18.43 -40.38
N THR A 136 -23.36 18.16 -41.06
CA THR A 136 -22.08 17.85 -40.43
C THR A 136 -21.19 19.09 -40.43
N ILE A 137 -20.59 19.42 -39.28
CA ILE A 137 -19.70 20.56 -39.07
C ILE A 137 -18.35 20.02 -38.60
N GLY A 138 -17.29 20.22 -39.38
CA GLY A 138 -15.92 19.90 -38.98
C GLY A 138 -15.11 21.16 -38.64
N GLY A 139 -13.93 20.97 -38.06
CA GLY A 139 -12.98 22.06 -37.79
C GLY A 139 -13.27 22.90 -36.54
N LEU A 140 -14.20 22.46 -35.70
CA LEU A 140 -14.42 23.02 -34.36
C LEU A 140 -13.33 22.51 -33.41
N ASP A 141 -12.95 23.33 -32.43
CA ASP A 141 -12.10 22.91 -31.34
C ASP A 141 -12.93 22.11 -30.33
N LEU A 142 -13.04 20.81 -30.54
CA LEU A 142 -13.83 19.94 -29.67
C LEU A 142 -13.20 19.73 -28.28
N SER A 143 -12.07 20.36 -27.97
CA SER A 143 -11.55 20.42 -26.59
C SER A 143 -12.36 21.37 -25.70
N VAL A 144 -13.23 22.19 -26.29
CA VAL A 144 -14.17 23.06 -25.57
C VAL A 144 -15.62 22.72 -25.95
N GLN A 145 -16.55 23.04 -25.05
CA GLN A 145 -17.97 22.87 -25.33
C GLN A 145 -18.45 23.89 -26.36
N HIS A 146 -19.23 23.43 -27.35
CA HIS A 146 -19.89 24.27 -28.33
C HIS A 146 -21.41 24.12 -28.25
N CYS A 147 -22.15 25.22 -28.33
CA CYS A 147 -23.61 25.25 -28.29
C CYS A 147 -24.22 25.65 -29.63
N PHE A 148 -25.23 24.89 -30.05
CA PHE A 148 -25.87 25.02 -31.36
C PHE A 148 -27.31 25.47 -31.25
N VAL A 149 -27.72 26.31 -32.19
CA VAL A 149 -29.12 26.69 -32.43
C VAL A 149 -29.35 26.70 -33.94
N VAL A 150 -30.50 26.19 -34.38
CA VAL A 150 -30.94 26.20 -35.78
C VAL A 150 -31.95 27.32 -35.98
N ARG A 151 -31.67 28.25 -36.90
CA ARG A 151 -32.56 29.36 -37.26
C ARG A 151 -33.26 29.08 -38.58
N ALA A 152 -34.58 28.88 -38.54
CA ALA A 152 -35.41 28.76 -39.74
C ALA A 152 -35.54 30.12 -40.48
N ARG A 153 -35.34 30.12 -41.81
CA ARG A 153 -35.43 31.32 -42.65
C ARG A 153 -36.63 31.29 -43.59
N TYR A 154 -37.51 32.27 -43.44
CA TYR A 154 -38.61 32.49 -44.38
C TYR A 154 -38.33 33.78 -45.16
N THR A 155 -38.33 33.71 -46.48
CA THR A 155 -38.04 34.86 -47.36
C THR A 155 -39.06 36.01 -47.25
N GLN A 156 -40.24 35.71 -46.71
CA GLN A 156 -41.33 36.67 -46.50
C GLN A 156 -41.41 37.19 -45.06
N ALA A 157 -40.61 36.64 -44.14
CA ALA A 157 -40.59 37.10 -42.76
C ALA A 157 -39.95 38.49 -42.64
N LEU A 158 -40.41 39.28 -41.67
CA LEU A 158 -39.77 40.55 -41.34
C LEU A 158 -38.36 40.29 -40.79
N PRO A 159 -37.39 41.20 -40.98
CA PRO A 159 -36.02 41.03 -40.47
C PRO A 159 -35.91 40.83 -38.95
N THR A 160 -36.93 41.22 -38.20
CA THR A 160 -37.01 41.08 -36.73
C THR A 160 -37.63 39.76 -36.27
N GLU A 161 -38.23 38.98 -37.18
CA GLU A 161 -38.78 37.66 -36.85
C GLU A 161 -37.66 36.62 -36.90
N LEU A 162 -37.28 36.10 -35.72
CA LEU A 162 -36.27 35.05 -35.58
C LEU A 162 -36.96 33.76 -35.12
N TYR A 163 -36.75 32.70 -35.88
CA TYR A 163 -37.35 31.39 -35.65
C TYR A 163 -36.26 30.39 -35.21
N ASP A 164 -35.74 30.61 -34.00
CA ASP A 164 -34.64 29.86 -33.40
C ASP A 164 -35.15 28.63 -32.66
N SER A 165 -34.46 27.50 -32.85
CA SER A 165 -34.73 26.27 -32.11
C SER A 165 -34.35 26.40 -30.63
N ASN A 166 -34.62 25.34 -29.87
CA ASN A 166 -33.90 25.08 -28.62
C ASN A 166 -32.38 25.06 -28.85
N SER A 167 -31.62 25.39 -27.81
CA SER A 167 -30.18 25.21 -27.79
C SER A 167 -29.83 23.81 -27.29
N GLN A 168 -28.91 23.16 -27.97
CA GLN A 168 -28.24 21.94 -27.50
C GLN A 168 -26.74 22.15 -27.68
N CYS A 169 -25.95 21.71 -26.69
CA CYS A 169 -24.51 21.80 -26.75
C CYS A 169 -23.92 20.42 -27.02
N THR A 170 -22.69 20.37 -27.54
CA THR A 170 -21.92 19.15 -27.44
C THR A 170 -21.79 18.81 -25.95
N ASP A 171 -21.96 17.53 -25.62
CA ASP A 171 -21.26 17.01 -24.46
C ASP A 171 -19.77 17.36 -24.71
N GLY A 172 -19.06 17.93 -23.73
CA GLY A 172 -17.66 18.37 -23.91
C GLY A 172 -16.77 17.22 -24.42
N PRO A 173 -15.45 17.41 -24.63
CA PRO A 173 -14.59 16.30 -24.98
C PRO A 173 -14.67 15.25 -23.87
N GLN A 174 -15.46 14.20 -24.05
CA GLN A 174 -15.27 12.97 -23.32
C GLN A 174 -14.07 12.33 -24.02
N GLY A 175 -12.88 12.74 -23.61
CA GLY A 175 -11.69 11.92 -23.82
C GLY A 175 -12.01 10.53 -23.27
N GLU A 176 -11.43 9.47 -23.85
CA GLU A 176 -11.52 8.17 -23.20
C GLU A 176 -11.04 8.32 -21.75
N ASN A 177 -11.83 7.82 -20.79
CA ASN A 177 -11.50 7.88 -19.37
C ASN A 177 -10.09 7.31 -19.13
N GLN A 178 -9.23 8.08 -18.48
CA GLN A 178 -7.92 7.62 -18.08
C GLN A 178 -8.03 7.03 -16.69
N ALA A 179 -7.89 5.71 -16.57
CA ALA A 179 -7.91 5.05 -15.27
C ALA A 179 -6.91 5.70 -14.29
N PRO A 180 -7.23 5.73 -12.98
CA PRO A 180 -6.40 6.38 -11.99
C PRO A 180 -5.02 5.72 -11.86
N VAL A 181 -4.06 6.43 -11.28
CA VAL A 181 -2.74 5.88 -10.93
C VAL A 181 -2.60 5.83 -9.42
N ILE A 182 -2.11 4.71 -8.89
CA ILE A 182 -1.87 4.51 -7.46
C ILE A 182 -0.43 4.04 -7.20
N SER A 183 0.16 4.53 -6.11
CA SER A 183 1.52 4.16 -5.68
C SER A 183 1.69 4.25 -4.17
N GLY A 184 2.70 3.56 -3.64
CA GLY A 184 3.04 3.57 -2.21
C GLY A 184 3.76 2.28 -1.82
N ASN A 185 4.46 2.31 -0.68
CA ASN A 185 5.17 1.15 -0.15
C ASN A 185 4.81 0.97 1.33
N PRO A 186 3.84 0.10 1.66
CA PRO A 186 3.45 -0.17 3.04
C PRO A 186 4.59 -0.81 3.83
N ALA A 187 4.60 -0.60 5.15
CA ALA A 187 5.49 -1.34 6.04
C ALA A 187 5.07 -2.82 6.04
N ASP A 188 6.07 -3.71 6.02
CA ASP A 188 5.88 -5.16 5.93
C ASP A 188 5.69 -5.83 7.30
N SER A 189 5.79 -5.06 8.39
CA SER A 189 5.69 -5.57 9.76
C SER A 189 5.23 -4.50 10.76
N VAL A 190 4.69 -4.97 11.88
CA VAL A 190 4.31 -4.17 13.05
C VAL A 190 4.30 -5.03 14.31
N ALA A 191 4.74 -4.49 15.44
CA ALA A 191 4.67 -5.21 16.71
C ALA A 191 3.28 -5.08 17.35
N VAL A 192 2.88 -6.08 18.13
CA VAL A 192 1.69 -5.98 19.00
C VAL A 192 1.77 -4.73 19.86
N GLY A 193 0.69 -3.95 19.89
CA GLY A 193 0.60 -2.70 20.64
C GLY A 193 1.10 -1.45 19.90
N ASP A 194 1.83 -1.60 18.79
CA ASP A 194 2.28 -0.47 17.97
C ASP A 194 1.24 -0.08 16.92
N THR A 195 1.16 1.23 16.62
CA THR A 195 0.24 1.73 15.59
C THR A 195 0.78 1.48 14.18
N TYR A 196 -0.02 0.82 13.35
CA TYR A 196 0.19 0.73 11.91
C TYR A 196 -0.61 1.83 11.20
N ALA A 197 0.01 2.50 10.22
CA ALA A 197 -0.66 3.44 9.33
C ALA A 197 0.03 3.49 7.97
N PHE A 198 -0.75 3.35 6.90
CA PHE A 198 -0.30 3.48 5.52
C PHE A 198 -1.37 4.16 4.68
N THR A 199 -0.99 5.20 3.93
CA THR A 199 -1.87 5.89 2.98
C THR A 199 -1.20 5.89 1.61
N PRO A 200 -1.82 5.31 0.57
CA PRO A 200 -1.30 5.36 -0.79
C PRO A 200 -1.42 6.76 -1.39
N SER A 201 -0.59 7.07 -2.38
CA SER A 201 -0.77 8.24 -3.24
C SER A 201 -1.54 7.81 -4.48
N ALA A 202 -2.65 8.48 -4.78
CA ALA A 202 -3.40 8.30 -6.01
C ALA A 202 -3.68 9.63 -6.72
N THR A 203 -3.72 9.59 -8.04
CA THR A 203 -4.04 10.73 -8.89
C THR A 203 -4.85 10.29 -10.09
N ASP A 204 -5.69 11.19 -10.56
CA ASP A 204 -6.47 11.03 -11.78
C ASP A 204 -6.18 12.21 -12.74
N ASN A 205 -6.04 11.93 -14.03
CA ASN A 205 -5.71 12.96 -15.02
C ASN A 205 -6.94 13.74 -15.51
N ASP A 206 -8.12 13.15 -15.36
CA ASP A 206 -9.41 13.75 -15.71
C ASP A 206 -9.99 14.54 -14.52
N ASN A 207 -9.35 14.43 -13.34
CA ASN A 207 -9.70 15.02 -12.05
C ASN A 207 -11.04 14.51 -11.49
N ASP A 208 -11.37 13.26 -11.78
CA ASP A 208 -12.55 12.59 -11.24
C ASP A 208 -12.40 12.26 -9.74
N GLU A 209 -13.54 12.03 -9.06
CA GLU A 209 -13.56 11.68 -7.64
C GLU A 209 -13.06 10.24 -7.44
N LEU A 210 -12.09 10.07 -6.54
CA LEU A 210 -11.46 8.78 -6.28
C LEU A 210 -12.08 8.07 -5.08
N THR A 211 -12.41 6.80 -5.26
CA THR A 211 -12.86 5.89 -4.20
C THR A 211 -11.88 4.72 -4.06
N PHE A 212 -11.52 4.39 -2.82
CA PHE A 212 -10.60 3.31 -2.51
C PHE A 212 -11.31 2.07 -1.96
N SER A 213 -10.75 0.90 -2.22
CA SER A 213 -11.17 -0.37 -1.63
C SER A 213 -9.98 -1.23 -1.25
N ILE A 214 -10.21 -2.22 -0.37
CA ILE A 214 -9.18 -3.14 0.09
C ILE A 214 -9.69 -4.58 0.09
N ALA A 215 -8.81 -5.51 -0.32
CA ALA A 215 -9.01 -6.95 -0.18
C ALA A 215 -8.05 -7.53 0.86
N ASN A 216 -8.49 -8.57 1.57
CA ASN A 216 -7.75 -9.25 2.64
C ASN A 216 -7.35 -8.31 3.81
N LEU A 217 -8.24 -7.38 4.18
CA LEU A 217 -8.04 -6.52 5.34
C LEU A 217 -7.82 -7.36 6.62
N PRO A 218 -6.71 -7.17 7.36
CA PRO A 218 -6.52 -7.79 8.66
C PRO A 218 -7.65 -7.41 9.63
N ALA A 219 -8.13 -8.37 10.42
CA ALA A 219 -9.26 -8.14 11.33
C ALA A 219 -9.00 -7.10 12.42
N TRP A 220 -7.73 -6.83 12.73
CA TRP A 220 -7.28 -5.81 13.69
C TRP A 220 -7.17 -4.40 13.08
N ALA A 221 -7.34 -4.27 11.76
CA ALA A 221 -7.15 -3.03 11.03
C ALA A 221 -8.47 -2.45 10.49
N ASP A 222 -8.47 -1.14 10.29
CA ASP A 222 -9.51 -0.36 9.64
C ASP A 222 -9.00 0.20 8.30
N PHE A 223 -9.94 0.47 7.39
CA PHE A 223 -9.64 1.06 6.08
C PHE A 223 -10.60 2.21 5.77
N ASP A 224 -10.06 3.38 5.47
CA ASP A 224 -10.83 4.54 5.02
C ASP A 224 -10.93 4.55 3.49
N THR A 225 -12.14 4.37 2.98
CA THR A 225 -12.42 4.31 1.53
C THR A 225 -12.30 5.66 0.82
N GLN A 226 -12.26 6.78 1.53
CA GLN A 226 -12.08 8.11 0.92
C GLN A 226 -10.61 8.45 0.71
N THR A 227 -9.74 8.02 1.63
CA THR A 227 -8.31 8.36 1.63
C THR A 227 -7.41 7.19 1.24
N GLY A 228 -7.93 5.97 1.28
CA GLY A 228 -7.15 4.74 1.13
C GLY A 228 -6.30 4.39 2.34
N THR A 229 -6.48 5.07 3.48
CA THR A 229 -5.68 4.83 4.68
C THR A 229 -6.02 3.48 5.32
N LEU A 230 -5.03 2.59 5.35
CA LEU A 230 -5.01 1.37 6.16
C LEU A 230 -4.38 1.71 7.52
N SER A 231 -5.10 1.52 8.61
CA SER A 231 -4.59 1.84 9.96
C SER A 231 -5.11 0.89 11.03
N GLY A 232 -4.40 0.77 12.14
CA GLY A 232 -4.82 -0.08 13.25
C GLY A 232 -3.74 -0.26 14.30
N THR A 233 -4.03 -1.06 15.32
CA THR A 233 -3.05 -1.45 16.34
C THR A 233 -3.33 -2.91 16.70
N PRO A 234 -2.49 -3.87 16.25
CA PRO A 234 -2.70 -5.28 16.56
C PRO A 234 -2.61 -5.52 18.06
N ALA A 235 -3.52 -6.34 18.58
CA ALA A 235 -3.57 -6.76 19.97
C ALA A 235 -2.80 -8.07 20.18
N ALA A 236 -2.59 -8.42 21.45
CA ALA A 236 -2.08 -9.74 21.80
C ALA A 236 -3.07 -10.81 21.31
N GLY A 237 -2.60 -11.76 20.50
CA GLY A 237 -3.40 -12.74 19.79
C GLY A 237 -3.53 -12.48 18.28
N ASP A 238 -3.15 -11.30 17.79
CA ASP A 238 -3.13 -10.96 16.35
C ASP A 238 -1.81 -11.32 15.66
N GLU A 239 -0.83 -11.91 16.36
CA GLU A 239 0.46 -12.31 15.80
C GLU A 239 0.32 -13.27 14.61
N GLY A 240 1.09 -13.03 13.56
CA GLY A 240 1.09 -13.86 12.36
C GLY A 240 1.27 -13.06 11.06
N ASP A 241 1.20 -13.78 9.94
CA ASP A 241 1.39 -13.21 8.61
C ASP A 241 0.04 -12.96 7.90
N TYR A 242 -0.22 -11.71 7.57
CA TYR A 242 -1.38 -11.27 6.79
C TYR A 242 -0.95 -11.05 5.35
N ASN A 243 -1.41 -11.92 4.44
CA ASN A 243 -0.89 -12.01 3.08
C ASN A 243 -1.89 -11.54 2.02
N ASN A 244 -1.38 -11.18 0.84
CA ASN A 244 -2.15 -10.78 -0.33
C ASN A 244 -3.09 -9.58 -0.08
N ILE A 245 -2.68 -8.65 0.78
CA ILE A 245 -3.40 -7.40 1.01
C ILE A 245 -3.28 -6.57 -0.27
N THR A 246 -4.42 -6.14 -0.83
CA THR A 246 -4.47 -5.38 -2.09
C THR A 246 -5.35 -4.16 -1.90
N ILE A 247 -4.78 -2.98 -2.16
CA ILE A 247 -5.52 -1.70 -2.16
C ILE A 247 -5.74 -1.27 -3.61
N SER A 248 -6.98 -0.90 -3.90
CA SER A 248 -7.46 -0.48 -5.22
C SER A 248 -8.01 0.93 -5.15
N VAL A 249 -7.97 1.65 -6.27
CA VAL A 249 -8.60 2.96 -6.44
C VAL A 249 -9.38 2.99 -7.76
N SER A 250 -10.56 3.61 -7.74
CA SER A 250 -11.43 3.79 -8.91
C SER A 250 -11.94 5.22 -8.98
N ASP A 251 -12.07 5.73 -10.20
CA ASP A 251 -12.72 7.00 -10.57
C ASP A 251 -14.22 6.79 -10.95
N GLY A 252 -14.73 5.56 -10.85
CA GLY A 252 -16.08 5.16 -11.28
C GLY A 252 -16.19 4.59 -12.70
N ALA A 253 -15.14 4.70 -13.52
CA ALA A 253 -15.09 4.21 -14.90
C ALA A 253 -13.87 3.30 -15.19
N GLY A 254 -12.75 3.53 -14.52
CA GLY A 254 -11.51 2.78 -14.49
C GLY A 254 -11.05 2.42 -13.07
N GLU A 255 -10.01 1.58 -12.99
CA GLU A 255 -9.48 1.09 -11.72
C GLU A 255 -7.97 0.84 -11.82
N ALA A 256 -7.24 1.07 -10.72
CA ALA A 256 -5.85 0.67 -10.56
C ALA A 256 -5.60 0.07 -9.18
N ASN A 257 -4.54 -0.73 -9.07
CA ASN A 257 -4.21 -1.49 -7.87
C ASN A 257 -2.75 -1.28 -7.48
N LEU A 258 -2.47 -1.25 -6.17
CA LEU A 258 -1.12 -1.49 -5.67
C LEU A 258 -0.71 -2.94 -5.91
N ALA A 259 0.60 -3.18 -5.92
CA ALA A 259 1.12 -4.53 -5.79
C ALA A 259 0.64 -5.14 -4.47
N ALA A 260 0.21 -6.40 -4.51
CA ALA A 260 -0.17 -7.12 -3.31
C ALA A 260 1.00 -7.18 -2.33
N PHE A 261 0.72 -6.97 -1.04
CA PHE A 261 1.72 -6.97 0.02
C PHE A 261 1.29 -7.80 1.21
N SER A 262 2.19 -7.93 2.19
CA SER A 262 1.96 -8.64 3.43
C SER A 262 2.35 -7.79 4.63
N ILE A 263 1.72 -8.04 5.78
CA ILE A 263 2.09 -7.46 7.07
C ILE A 263 2.35 -8.61 8.04
N ALA A 264 3.55 -8.68 8.60
CA ALA A 264 3.91 -9.57 9.69
C ALA A 264 3.64 -8.88 11.04
N VAL A 265 2.70 -9.41 11.83
CA VAL A 265 2.49 -8.96 13.20
C VAL A 265 3.43 -9.74 14.11
N THR A 266 4.41 -9.03 14.68
CA THR A 266 5.39 -9.62 15.59
C THR A 266 4.96 -9.44 17.05
N ALA A 267 5.46 -10.30 17.93
CA ALA A 267 5.30 -10.08 19.36
C ALA A 267 5.81 -8.68 19.75
N ASP A 268 5.17 -8.08 20.77
CA ASP A 268 5.68 -6.87 21.39
C ASP A 268 7.13 -7.12 21.79
N ALA A 269 8.04 -6.26 21.33
CA ALA A 269 9.40 -6.22 21.84
C ALA A 269 9.36 -5.57 23.23
N ALA A 270 8.70 -6.24 24.18
CA ALA A 270 8.70 -5.84 25.57
C ALA A 270 10.18 -5.70 25.96
N THR A 271 10.60 -4.46 26.19
CA THR A 271 11.94 -4.18 26.70
C THR A 271 12.06 -4.96 28.00
N ALA A 272 12.93 -5.97 28.03
CA ALA A 272 13.13 -6.77 29.22
C ALA A 272 13.37 -5.81 30.39
N ALA A 273 12.56 -5.91 31.44
CA ALA A 273 12.74 -5.03 32.60
C ALA A 273 14.18 -5.21 33.09
N THR A 274 14.91 -4.11 33.19
CA THR A 274 16.27 -4.12 33.71
C THR A 274 16.33 -3.47 35.08
N GLY A 275 17.23 -3.97 35.92
CA GLY A 275 17.52 -3.44 37.24
C GLY A 275 19.02 -3.22 37.43
N SER A 276 19.41 -3.02 38.67
CA SER A 276 20.82 -2.87 39.06
C SER A 276 21.17 -3.71 40.27
N MET A 277 22.46 -4.01 40.40
CA MET A 277 23.03 -4.75 41.52
C MET A 277 24.21 -3.97 42.10
N SER A 278 24.12 -3.61 43.38
CA SER A 278 25.26 -3.07 44.13
C SER A 278 26.07 -4.19 44.75
N LEU A 279 27.37 -4.18 44.48
CA LEU A 279 28.38 -5.10 44.98
C LEU A 279 29.28 -4.37 45.99
N ARG A 280 29.70 -5.10 47.03
CA ARG A 280 30.69 -4.65 48.01
C ARG A 280 31.56 -5.84 48.42
N TRP A 281 32.86 -5.62 48.51
CA TRP A 281 33.84 -6.63 48.92
C TRP A 281 34.86 -6.07 49.90
N VAL A 282 35.71 -6.94 50.44
CA VAL A 282 36.84 -6.55 51.30
C VAL A 282 38.12 -6.84 50.54
N ALA A 283 38.99 -5.83 50.42
CA ALA A 283 40.29 -5.98 49.79
C ALA A 283 41.15 -7.02 50.56
N PRO A 284 41.87 -7.92 49.86
CA PRO A 284 42.74 -8.87 50.52
C PRO A 284 43.97 -8.19 51.14
N THR A 285 44.44 -8.71 52.27
CA THR A 285 45.61 -8.17 53.00
C THR A 285 46.83 -9.10 52.98
N THR A 286 46.71 -10.27 52.33
CA THR A 286 47.76 -11.28 52.25
C THR A 286 47.79 -11.92 50.86
N ARG A 287 48.98 -12.21 50.37
CA ARG A 287 49.21 -13.07 49.21
C ARG A 287 49.04 -14.54 49.58
N THR A 288 49.07 -15.43 48.60
CA THR A 288 48.87 -16.87 48.80
C THR A 288 50.03 -17.62 49.38
N ASP A 289 51.23 -17.06 49.30
CA ASP A 289 52.39 -17.52 50.06
C ASP A 289 52.31 -17.09 51.54
N GLY A 290 51.25 -16.37 51.94
CA GLY A 290 51.04 -15.85 53.29
C GLY A 290 51.78 -14.54 53.57
N SER A 291 52.50 -13.98 52.59
CA SER A 291 53.15 -12.67 52.76
C SER A 291 52.11 -11.54 52.83
N PRO A 292 52.39 -10.43 53.53
CA PRO A 292 51.51 -9.27 53.53
C PRO A 292 51.31 -8.69 52.12
N LEU A 293 50.08 -8.31 51.80
CA LEU A 293 49.72 -7.56 50.59
C LEU A 293 49.36 -6.13 51.01
N ASN A 294 50.12 -5.15 50.55
CA ASN A 294 49.77 -3.75 50.78
C ASN A 294 48.70 -3.32 49.78
N LEU A 295 47.79 -2.43 50.18
CA LEU A 295 46.77 -1.89 49.27
C LEU A 295 47.38 -1.23 48.02
N ALA A 296 48.55 -0.61 48.16
CA ALA A 296 49.27 0.00 47.03
C ALA A 296 49.78 -1.03 46.00
N ASP A 297 49.90 -2.30 46.39
CA ASP A 297 50.30 -3.37 45.48
C ASP A 297 49.13 -3.88 44.63
N ILE A 298 47.88 -3.53 44.99
CA ILE A 298 46.69 -3.88 44.24
C ILE A 298 46.55 -2.92 43.07
N LYS A 299 46.49 -3.46 41.84
CA LYS A 299 46.24 -2.68 40.63
C LYS A 299 44.75 -2.58 40.35
N GLY A 300 43.98 -3.65 40.60
CA GLY A 300 42.57 -3.66 40.29
C GLY A 300 41.82 -4.94 40.67
N TYR A 301 40.56 -5.00 40.25
CA TYR A 301 39.64 -6.11 40.47
C TYR A 301 38.91 -6.49 39.19
N CYS A 302 38.63 -7.77 39.00
CA CYS A 302 37.73 -8.23 37.93
C CYS A 302 36.44 -8.77 38.56
N ILE A 303 35.29 -8.36 38.01
CA ILE A 303 33.97 -8.81 38.46
C ILE A 303 33.42 -9.80 37.44
N TYR A 304 32.97 -10.95 37.94
CA TYR A 304 32.42 -12.04 37.15
C TYR A 304 30.97 -12.26 37.52
N ILE A 305 30.10 -12.42 36.53
CA ILE A 305 28.69 -12.76 36.73
C ILE A 305 28.26 -13.93 35.84
N GLY A 306 27.22 -14.65 36.25
CA GLY A 306 26.58 -15.65 35.41
C GLY A 306 25.24 -16.10 35.97
N THR A 307 24.40 -16.70 35.14
CA THR A 307 23.10 -17.25 35.56
C THR A 307 23.21 -18.62 36.24
N THR A 308 24.40 -19.22 36.22
CA THR A 308 24.71 -20.46 36.95
C THR A 308 25.98 -20.30 37.76
N ARG A 309 26.06 -20.99 38.92
CA ARG A 309 27.20 -20.88 39.85
C ARG A 309 28.56 -21.23 39.23
N ASN A 310 28.58 -22.12 38.23
CA ASN A 310 29.81 -22.68 37.66
C ASN A 310 30.18 -22.09 36.29
N ASN A 311 29.35 -21.20 35.74
CA ASN A 311 29.61 -20.55 34.46
C ASN A 311 29.53 -19.04 34.67
N LEU A 312 30.68 -18.43 34.97
CA LEU A 312 30.81 -16.99 35.22
C LEU A 312 31.65 -16.36 34.11
N GLU A 313 31.21 -15.20 33.64
CA GLU A 313 31.90 -14.40 32.64
C GLU A 313 32.40 -13.09 33.27
N MET A 314 33.59 -12.64 32.88
CA MET A 314 34.11 -11.35 33.32
C MET A 314 33.36 -10.23 32.62
N VAL A 315 32.73 -9.36 33.40
CA VAL A 315 31.92 -8.24 32.87
C VAL A 315 32.51 -6.87 33.20
N VAL A 316 33.38 -6.79 34.20
CA VAL A 316 34.04 -5.53 34.58
C VAL A 316 35.51 -5.80 34.91
N ASP A 317 36.37 -4.93 34.40
CA ASP A 317 37.76 -4.77 34.83
C ASP A 317 37.92 -3.39 35.49
N LEU A 318 38.16 -3.38 36.80
CA LEU A 318 38.31 -2.19 37.62
C LEU A 318 39.78 -1.94 37.90
N THR A 319 40.38 -0.93 37.27
CA THR A 319 41.79 -0.54 37.48
C THR A 319 42.01 0.37 38.70
N GLU A 320 41.03 0.40 39.62
CA GLU A 320 41.04 1.20 40.86
C GLU A 320 41.32 0.27 42.05
N GLY A 321 42.59 0.09 42.41
CA GLY A 321 43.00 -0.89 43.44
C GLY A 321 42.49 -0.63 44.86
N ASP A 322 42.06 0.61 45.16
CA ASP A 322 41.43 1.00 46.42
C ASP A 322 39.89 0.87 46.40
N ARG A 323 39.28 0.55 45.25
CA ARG A 323 37.84 0.37 45.11
C ARG A 323 37.38 -0.92 45.79
N THR A 324 36.29 -0.84 46.55
CA THR A 324 35.69 -1.99 47.26
C THR A 324 34.18 -2.12 47.06
N ASP A 325 33.64 -1.40 46.06
CA ASP A 325 32.24 -1.43 45.68
C ASP A 325 32.06 -1.14 44.19
N TYR A 326 30.96 -1.63 43.62
CA TYR A 326 30.58 -1.37 42.22
C TYR A 326 29.08 -1.54 42.02
N ILE A 327 28.48 -0.81 41.07
CA ILE A 327 27.09 -1.00 40.67
C ILE A 327 27.06 -1.50 39.24
N LEU A 328 26.50 -2.70 39.04
CA LEU A 328 26.14 -3.21 37.72
C LEU A 328 24.72 -2.74 37.41
N ASP A 329 24.54 -1.98 36.34
CA ASP A 329 23.26 -1.52 35.84
C ASP A 329 22.85 -2.24 34.55
N ASN A 330 21.63 -2.00 34.10
CA ASN A 330 21.06 -2.56 32.88
C ASN A 330 21.09 -4.10 32.82
N LEU A 331 20.91 -4.76 33.96
CA LEU A 331 20.81 -6.22 34.06
C LEU A 331 19.33 -6.64 33.96
N GLU A 332 19.02 -7.65 33.17
CA GLU A 332 17.69 -8.27 33.18
C GLU A 332 17.30 -8.71 34.61
N LEU A 333 16.01 -8.66 34.96
CA LEU A 333 15.56 -9.15 36.26
C LEU A 333 15.81 -10.65 36.39
N GLY A 334 16.43 -11.08 37.49
CA GLY A 334 16.76 -12.49 37.69
C GLY A 334 17.82 -12.74 38.75
N ASP A 335 18.12 -14.01 38.98
CA ASP A 335 19.17 -14.43 39.91
C ASP A 335 20.52 -14.57 39.20
N TYR A 336 21.52 -13.87 39.71
CA TYR A 336 22.89 -13.93 39.22
C TYR A 336 23.82 -14.48 40.28
N TYR A 337 24.81 -15.25 39.84
CA TYR A 337 25.95 -15.66 40.63
C TYR A 337 27.10 -14.69 40.36
N VAL A 338 27.74 -14.20 41.42
CA VAL A 338 28.78 -13.16 41.34
C VAL A 338 30.02 -13.59 42.09
N ALA A 339 31.18 -13.33 41.49
CA ALA A 339 32.49 -13.45 42.14
C ALA A 339 33.40 -12.29 41.74
N VAL A 340 34.41 -12.03 42.57
CA VAL A 340 35.43 -11.00 42.33
C VAL A 340 36.81 -11.63 42.43
N SER A 341 37.73 -11.25 41.55
CA SER A 341 39.17 -11.50 41.71
C SER A 341 39.93 -10.18 41.82
N VAL A 342 41.13 -10.22 42.38
CA VAL A 342 42.05 -9.09 42.48
C VAL A 342 43.27 -9.36 41.59
N TYR A 343 43.90 -8.31 41.08
CA TYR A 343 45.21 -8.41 40.45
C TYR A 343 46.16 -7.31 40.92
N ASP A 344 47.44 -7.66 41.01
CA ASP A 344 48.49 -6.77 41.47
C ASP A 344 49.12 -5.94 40.34
N GLN A 345 50.10 -5.10 40.70
CA GLN A 345 50.84 -4.26 39.74
C GLN A 345 51.61 -5.06 38.68
N GLN A 346 51.76 -6.38 38.84
CA GLN A 346 52.37 -7.29 37.87
C GLN A 346 51.33 -8.10 37.09
N ASP A 347 50.04 -7.74 37.17
CA ASP A 347 48.91 -8.42 36.53
C ASP A 347 48.74 -9.88 36.99
N VAL A 348 49.25 -10.22 38.19
CA VAL A 348 49.05 -11.54 38.79
C VAL A 348 47.65 -11.59 39.40
N MET A 349 46.81 -12.46 38.84
CA MET A 349 45.41 -12.63 39.26
C MET A 349 45.24 -13.56 40.46
N SER A 350 44.25 -13.25 41.30
CA SER A 350 43.73 -14.14 42.33
C SER A 350 42.79 -15.21 41.77
N SER A 351 42.55 -16.29 42.53
CA SER A 351 41.30 -17.04 42.33
C SER A 351 40.09 -16.20 42.74
N TYR A 352 38.90 -16.69 42.35
CA TYR A 352 37.64 -16.08 42.72
C TYR A 352 37.44 -15.99 44.24
N SER A 353 36.75 -14.94 44.65
CA SER A 353 36.05 -14.91 45.93
C SER A 353 35.04 -16.06 46.04
N ASN A 354 34.41 -16.20 47.21
CA ASN A 354 33.22 -17.03 47.29
C ASN A 354 32.16 -16.53 46.29
N VAL A 355 31.52 -17.46 45.59
CA VAL A 355 30.44 -17.15 44.65
C VAL A 355 29.14 -16.92 45.45
N VAL A 356 28.56 -15.73 45.32
CA VAL A 356 27.29 -15.38 45.95
C VAL A 356 26.17 -15.31 44.92
N MET A 357 24.95 -15.68 45.31
CA MET A 357 23.76 -15.45 44.47
C MET A 357 23.11 -14.13 44.88
N LYS A 358 22.67 -13.35 43.88
CA LYS A 358 22.01 -12.08 44.07
C LYS A 358 20.93 -11.87 43.01
N SER A 359 19.73 -11.55 43.48
CA SER A 359 18.60 -11.21 42.61
C SER A 359 18.64 -9.74 42.19
N VAL A 360 18.43 -9.50 40.90
CA VAL A 360 18.11 -8.20 40.30
C VAL A 360 16.59 -8.10 40.22
N VAL A 361 16.04 -7.09 40.88
CA VAL A 361 14.60 -6.81 40.92
C VAL A 361 14.36 -5.34 40.58
N ASN A 362 13.14 -5.03 40.16
CA ASN A 362 12.68 -3.65 39.90
C ASN A 362 12.44 -2.88 41.21
#